data_AF-X1CFN8-F1
#
_entry.id   AF-X1CFN8-F1
#
_cell.length_a   1.000
_cell.length_b   1.000
_cell.length_c   1.000
_cell.angle_alpha   90.00
_cell.angle_beta   90.00
_cell.angle_gamma   90.00
#
_symmetry.space_group_name_H-M   'P 1'
#
loop_
_entity.id
_entity.type
_entity.pdbx_description
1 polymer ?
#
loop_
_entity_poly.entity_id
_entity_poly.type
_entity_poly.pdbx_seq_one_letter_code
_entity_poly.pdbx_strand_id
1 'polypeptide(L)' 'YGGWGYAHLLREVVPLMKIYGISDEQINTMMVENPKRVLSFAPVKE' A
#
# COMPACT_ATOMS: atom_id res chain seq x y z
N TYR A 1 -22.68 8.41 8.54
CA TYR A 1 -21.27 8.31 8.98
C TYR A 1 -20.25 8.84 7.95
N GLY A 2 -20.60 9.12 6.69
CA GLY A 2 -19.84 10.02 5.79
C GLY A 2 -18.41 9.64 5.38
N GLY A 3 -17.82 8.59 5.97
CA GLY A 3 -16.46 8.15 5.69
C GLY A 3 -16.37 7.12 4.57
N TRP A 4 -15.15 6.93 4.07
CA TRP A 4 -14.86 6.06 2.94
C TRP A 4 -14.64 4.57 3.31
N GLY A 5 -14.36 4.29 4.58
CA GLY A 5 -14.11 2.92 5.08
C GLY A 5 -12.75 2.35 4.62
N TYR A 6 -12.37 1.19 5.19
CA TYR A 6 -11.05 0.58 4.96
C TYR A 6 -10.81 0.11 3.52
N ALA A 7 -11.88 -0.11 2.75
CA ALA A 7 -11.76 -0.56 1.36
C ALA A 7 -11.46 0.57 0.36
N HIS A 8 -11.49 1.84 0.78
CA HIS A 8 -11.33 2.99 -0.11
C HIS A 8 -10.01 2.98 -0.89
N LEU A 9 -8.90 2.63 -0.23
CA LEU A 9 -7.60 2.56 -0.89
C LEU A 9 -7.61 1.56 -2.06
N LEU A 10 -8.20 0.39 -1.84
CA LEU A 10 -8.23 -0.69 -2.84
C LEU A 10 -9.23 -0.41 -3.97
N ARG A 11 -10.39 0.18 -3.63
CA ARG A 11 -11.48 0.42 -4.58
C ARG A 11 -11.29 1.68 -5.42
N GLU A 12 -10.69 2.73 -4.86
CA GLU A 12 -10.60 4.03 -5.53
C GLU A 12 -9.14 4.43 -5.82
N VAL A 13 -8.26 4.36 -4.81
CA VAL A 13 -6.90 4.91 -4.95
C VAL A 13 -6.01 4.05 -5.83
N VAL A 14 -6.01 2.72 -5.69
CA VAL A 14 -5.21 1.82 -6.53
C VAL A 14 -5.58 1.95 -8.03
N PRO A 15 -6.88 1.98 -8.42
CA PRO A 15 -7.26 2.30 -9.80
C PRO A 15 -6.76 3.67 -10.27
N LEU A 16 -6.87 4.72 -9.44
CA LEU A 16 -6.35 6.05 -9.79
C LEU A 16 -4.83 6.03 -10.01
N MET A 17 -4.07 5.31 -9.19
CA MET A 17 -2.63 5.13 -9.36
C MET A 17 -2.29 4.56 -10.75
N LYS A 18 -3.05 3.56 -11.21
CA LYS A 18 -2.87 2.98 -12.55
C LYS A 18 -3.22 3.97 -13.66
N ILE A 19 -4.31 4.73 -13.49
CA ILE A 19 -4.71 5.80 -14.45
C ILE A 19 -3.60 6.84 -14.57
N TYR A 20 -2.91 7.17 -13.47
CA TYR A 20 -1.77 8.08 -13.46
C TYR A 20 -0.43 7.44 -13.86
N GLY A 21 -0.42 6.20 -14.35
CA GLY A 21 0.76 5.56 -14.90
C GLY A 21 1.75 5.01 -13.87
N ILE A 22 1.35 4.86 -12.61
CA ILE A 22 2.18 4.18 -11.61
C ILE A 22 2.18 2.69 -11.93
N SER A 23 3.36 2.08 -11.99
CA SER A 23 3.50 0.68 -12.40
C SER A 23 2.95 -0.27 -11.35
N ASP A 24 2.51 -1.45 -11.77
CA ASP A 24 2.06 -2.51 -10.85
C ASP A 24 3.16 -2.89 -9.84
N GLU A 25 4.43 -2.84 -10.25
CA GLU A 25 5.58 -3.06 -9.37
C GLU A 25 5.69 -1.98 -8.28
N GLN A 26 5.53 -0.70 -8.64
CA GLN A 26 5.53 0.40 -7.68
C GLN A 26 4.35 0.32 -6.72
N ILE A 27 3.16 -0.02 -7.23
CA ILE A 27 1.96 -0.23 -6.39
C ILE A 27 2.21 -1.39 -5.43
N ASN A 28 2.72 -2.52 -5.90
CA ASN A 28 3.06 -3.67 -5.04
C ASN A 28 4.10 -3.30 -3.98
N THR A 29 5.14 -2.55 -4.37
CA THR A 29 6.16 -2.05 -3.46
C THR A 29 5.55 -1.22 -2.33
N MET A 30 4.63 -0.30 -2.64
CA MET A 30 3.97 0.54 -1.64
C MET A 30 2.98 -0.22 -0.78
N MET A 31 2.17 -1.10 -1.39
CA MET A 31 1.02 -1.73 -0.72
C MET A 31 1.38 -3.04 0.00
N VAL A 32 2.52 -3.64 -0.31
CA VAL A 32 2.93 -4.95 0.23
C VAL A 32 4.34 -4.92 0.77
N GLU A 33 5.34 -4.64 -0.07
CA GLU A 33 6.76 -4.83 0.31
C GLU A 33 7.21 -3.82 1.37
N ASN A 34 6.79 -2.56 1.26
CA ASN A 34 7.10 -1.53 2.25
C ASN A 34 6.48 -1.86 3.63
N PRO A 35 5.16 -2.14 3.75
CA PRO A 35 4.57 -2.59 5.00
C PRO A 35 5.23 -3.85 5.57
N LYS A 36 5.52 -4.84 4.74
CA LYS A 36 6.21 -6.07 5.16
C LYS A 36 7.55 -5.78 5.82
N ARG A 37 8.33 -4.86 5.27
CA ARG A 37 9.64 -4.45 5.83
C ARG A 37 9.52 -3.61 7.10
N VAL A 38 8.54 -2.70 7.16
CA VAL A 38 8.37 -1.78 8.29
C VAL A 38 7.75 -2.48 9.50
N LEU A 39 6.81 -3.40 9.26
CA LEU A 39 6.03 -4.07 10.30
C LEU A 39 6.58 -5.45 10.67
N SER A 40 7.63 -5.94 10.00
CA SER A 40 8.31 -7.15 10.43
C SER A 40 8.95 -6.95 11.80
N PHE A 41 8.86 -7.94 12.67
CA PHE A 41 9.68 -8.00 13.87
C PHE A 41 11.16 -8.07 13.45
N ALA A 42 11.88 -6.97 13.62
CA ALA A 42 13.32 -6.98 13.43
C ALA A 42 13.97 -7.66 14.65
N PRO A 43 14.95 -8.56 14.46
CA PRO A 43 15.80 -8.96 15.56
C PRO A 43 16.52 -7.71 16.10
N VAL A 44 16.67 -7.63 17.42
CA VAL A 44 17.48 -6.58 18.05
C VAL A 44 18.88 -6.67 17.44
N LYS A 45 19.38 -5.59 16.84
CA LYS A 45 20.78 -5.50 16.47
C LYS A 45 21.61 -5.52 17.76
N GLU A 46 22.43 -6.54 17.93
CA GLU A 46 23.51 -6.56 18.92
C GLU A 46 24.58 -5.51 18.59
#